data_AF-A0A5R2N5N1-F1
#
_entry.id   AF-A0A5R2N5N1-F1
#
_cell.length_a   1.000
_cell.length_b   1.000
_cell.length_c   1.000
_cell.angle_alpha   90.00
_cell.angle_beta   90.00
_cell.angle_gamma   90.00
#
_symmetry.space_group_name_H-M   'P 1'
#
loop_
_entity.id
_entity.type
_entity.pdbx_description
1 polymer ?
#
loop_
_entity_poly.entity_id
_entity_poly.type
_entity_poly.pdbx_seq_one_letter_code
_entity_poly.pdbx_strand_id
1 'polypeptide(L)'
;AVHYGKTPQPETPYQRAAQVWDERIGSARVQARNWRTMAFGSMMLSAGLAGSLVWQSGRGTVVPWVVQVDALGQAQTVAPANADYKPTDPQIAWHLARFIEQVRSIPADPIIVRQNWLRAYEWTTDQGAMVLNDYARGSEPFSKVGKQQVAVEVSSVIRASPDSFRVAWTERRYENGKLSITEHWTAILTIVVQPP
;
A
#
# COMPACT_ATOMS: atom_id res chain seq x y z
N ALA A 1 -34.30 -78.35 5.84
CA ALA A 1 -33.86 -79.03 4.60
C ALA A 1 -32.49 -78.48 4.22
N VAL A 2 -31.50 -79.36 4.03
CA VAL A 2 -30.08 -79.01 3.83
C VAL A 2 -29.87 -78.49 2.40
N HIS A 3 -29.35 -77.27 2.24
CA HIS A 3 -28.96 -76.75 0.93
C HIS A 3 -27.60 -77.30 0.53
N TYR A 4 -27.59 -78.28 -0.37
CA TYR A 4 -26.38 -78.68 -1.08
C TYR A 4 -25.95 -77.53 -2.01
N GLY A 5 -24.70 -77.09 -1.87
CA GLY A 5 -24.11 -76.02 -2.67
C GLY A 5 -24.20 -76.31 -4.16
N LYS A 6 -24.52 -75.27 -4.95
CA LYS A 6 -24.51 -75.33 -6.42
C LYS A 6 -23.12 -75.78 -6.88
N THR A 7 -23.02 -76.97 -7.46
CA THR A 7 -21.80 -77.43 -8.12
C THR A 7 -21.51 -76.49 -9.29
N PRO A 8 -20.30 -75.89 -9.38
CA PRO A 8 -19.94 -75.05 -10.52
C PRO A 8 -20.08 -75.86 -11.82
N GLN A 9 -20.57 -75.22 -12.89
CA GLN A 9 -20.61 -75.85 -14.21
C GLN A 9 -19.18 -76.24 -14.63
N PRO A 10 -18.96 -77.45 -15.18
CA PRO A 10 -17.62 -77.91 -15.56
C PRO A 10 -17.07 -77.03 -16.68
N GLU A 11 -15.95 -76.35 -16.41
CA GLU A 11 -15.26 -75.54 -17.42
C GLU A 11 -14.66 -76.45 -18.49
N THR A 12 -15.11 -76.27 -19.72
CA THR A 12 -14.56 -76.99 -20.87
C THR A 12 -13.18 -76.44 -21.24
N PRO A 13 -12.25 -77.27 -21.77
CA PRO A 13 -10.94 -76.80 -22.22
C PRO A 13 -11.02 -75.63 -23.22
N TYR A 14 -12.09 -75.58 -24.01
CA TYR A 14 -12.36 -74.50 -24.95
C TYR A 14 -12.72 -73.18 -24.25
N GLN A 15 -13.51 -73.23 -23.17
CA GLN A 15 -13.81 -72.05 -22.34
C GLN A 15 -12.57 -71.50 -21.65
N ARG A 16 -11.68 -72.36 -21.15
CA ARG A 16 -10.38 -71.92 -20.60
C ARG A 16 -9.50 -71.24 -21.66
N ALA A 17 -9.48 -71.75 -22.89
CA ALA A 17 -8.72 -71.12 -23.97
C ALA A 17 -9.27 -69.73 -24.36
N ALA A 18 -10.59 -69.55 -24.37
CA ALA A 18 -11.23 -68.26 -24.60
C ALA A 18 -10.94 -67.26 -23.46
N GLN A 19 -11.00 -67.70 -22.20
CA GLN A 19 -10.62 -66.88 -21.04
C GLN A 19 -9.16 -66.43 -21.11
N VAL A 20 -8.22 -67.32 -21.46
CA VAL A 20 -6.79 -66.97 -21.60
C VAL A 20 -6.58 -65.94 -22.71
N TRP A 21 -7.34 -66.02 -23.80
CA TRP A 21 -7.29 -65.03 -24.89
C TRP A 21 -7.84 -63.66 -24.45
N ASP A 22 -8.99 -63.64 -23.76
CA ASP A 22 -9.59 -62.43 -23.21
C ASP A 22 -8.72 -61.80 -22.13
N GLU A 23 -8.07 -62.61 -21.29
CA GLU A 23 -7.09 -62.14 -20.32
C GLU A 23 -5.85 -61.57 -21.01
N ARG A 24 -5.41 -62.12 -22.14
CA ARG A 24 -4.21 -61.63 -22.83
C ARG A 24 -4.45 -60.35 -23.64
N ILE A 25 -5.60 -60.22 -24.31
CA ILE A 25 -5.92 -59.09 -25.21
C ILE A 25 -6.85 -58.07 -24.54
N GLY A 26 -7.83 -58.54 -23.78
CA GLY A 26 -8.80 -57.70 -23.08
C GLY A 26 -8.17 -56.94 -21.91
N SER A 27 -7.29 -57.58 -21.14
CA SER A 27 -6.61 -56.91 -20.01
C SER A 27 -5.78 -55.71 -20.48
N ALA A 28 -5.04 -55.84 -21.58
CA ALA A 28 -4.22 -54.75 -22.13
C ALA A 28 -5.08 -53.55 -22.56
N ARG A 29 -6.26 -53.79 -23.13
CA ARG A 29 -7.19 -52.72 -23.54
C ARG A 29 -7.83 -52.01 -22.33
N VAL A 30 -8.23 -52.78 -21.32
CA VAL A 30 -8.79 -52.22 -20.07
C VAL A 30 -7.72 -51.45 -19.31
N GLN A 31 -6.50 -51.97 -19.20
CA GLN A 31 -5.36 -51.28 -18.61
C GLN A 31 -5.06 -49.98 -19.36
N ALA A 32 -5.01 -50.00 -20.69
CA ALA A 32 -4.77 -48.79 -21.48
C ALA A 32 -5.86 -47.73 -21.27
N ARG A 33 -7.14 -48.13 -21.18
CA ARG A 33 -8.25 -47.22 -20.87
C ARG A 33 -8.12 -46.63 -19.46
N ASN A 34 -7.81 -47.45 -18.47
CA ASN A 34 -7.64 -47.02 -17.09
C ASN A 34 -6.43 -46.08 -16.94
N TRP A 35 -5.35 -46.34 -17.66
CA TRP A 35 -4.18 -45.47 -17.71
C TRP A 35 -4.50 -44.11 -18.34
N ARG A 36 -5.29 -44.09 -19.41
CA ARG A 36 -5.76 -42.83 -20.01
C ARG A 36 -6.62 -42.03 -19.04
N THR A 37 -7.54 -42.68 -18.32
CA THR A 37 -8.36 -41.98 -17.31
C THR A 37 -7.52 -41.47 -16.14
N MET A 38 -6.51 -42.22 -15.69
CA MET A 38 -5.58 -41.76 -14.65
C MET A 38 -4.75 -40.58 -15.12
N ALA A 39 -4.27 -40.59 -16.36
CA ALA A 39 -3.49 -39.49 -16.94
C ALA A 39 -4.32 -38.20 -17.08
N PHE A 40 -5.57 -38.29 -17.54
CA PHE A 40 -6.45 -37.11 -17.60
C PHE A 40 -6.84 -36.62 -16.20
N GLY A 41 -7.08 -37.53 -15.25
CA GLY A 41 -7.35 -37.18 -13.86
C GLY A 41 -6.18 -36.44 -13.20
N SER A 42 -4.95 -36.93 -13.38
CA SER A 42 -3.76 -36.27 -12.84
C SER A 42 -3.51 -34.92 -13.50
N MET A 43 -3.71 -34.81 -14.81
CA MET A 43 -3.56 -33.54 -15.55
C MET A 43 -4.59 -32.50 -15.09
N MET A 44 -5.86 -32.87 -14.88
CA MET A 44 -6.88 -31.97 -14.32
C MET A 44 -6.53 -31.55 -12.89
N LEU A 45 -6.06 -32.47 -12.06
CA LEU A 45 -5.69 -32.17 -10.67
C LEU A 45 -4.50 -31.21 -10.62
N SER A 46 -3.46 -31.44 -11.43
CA SER A 46 -2.33 -30.53 -11.56
C SER A 46 -2.73 -29.16 -12.09
N ALA A 47 -3.61 -29.09 -13.10
CA ALA A 47 -4.11 -27.81 -13.63
C ALA A 47 -4.94 -27.05 -12.59
N GLY A 48 -5.79 -27.76 -11.83
CA GLY A 48 -6.56 -27.19 -10.73
C GLY A 48 -5.69 -26.65 -9.60
N LEU A 49 -4.64 -27.38 -9.21
CA LEU A 49 -3.65 -26.93 -8.22
C LEU A 49 -2.85 -25.73 -8.73
N ALA A 50 -2.38 -25.75 -9.98
CA ALA A 50 -1.67 -24.61 -10.55
C ALA A 50 -2.57 -23.37 -10.60
N GLY A 51 -3.83 -23.53 -11.04
CA GLY A 51 -4.81 -22.45 -11.05
C GLY A 51 -5.14 -21.92 -9.66
N SER A 52 -5.29 -22.80 -8.66
CA SER A 52 -5.54 -22.39 -7.28
C SER A 52 -4.32 -21.68 -6.68
N LEU A 53 -3.10 -22.11 -7.01
CA LEU A 53 -1.86 -21.47 -6.57
C LEU A 53 -1.70 -20.08 -7.20
N VAL A 54 -2.03 -19.92 -8.48
CA VAL A 54 -2.05 -18.62 -9.17
C VAL A 54 -3.09 -17.69 -8.55
N TRP A 55 -4.29 -18.20 -8.27
CA TRP A 55 -5.35 -17.44 -7.61
C TRP A 55 -4.98 -17.04 -6.18
N GLN A 56 -4.33 -17.94 -5.43
CA GLN A 56 -3.83 -17.67 -4.08
C GLN A 56 -2.65 -16.70 -4.09
N SER A 57 -1.74 -16.83 -5.07
CA SER A 57 -0.59 -15.94 -5.25
C SER A 57 -1.02 -14.52 -5.62
N GLY A 58 -2.10 -14.36 -6.38
CA GLY A 58 -2.70 -13.06 -6.68
C GLY A 58 -3.39 -12.41 -5.47
N ARG A 59 -3.63 -13.17 -4.39
CA ARG A 59 -4.12 -12.69 -3.09
C ARG A 59 -3.00 -12.50 -2.06
N GLY A 60 -1.73 -12.51 -2.50
CA GLY A 60 -0.56 -12.36 -1.64
C GLY A 60 -0.52 -11.00 -0.94
N THR A 61 -1.03 -10.96 0.28
CA THR A 61 -1.02 -9.76 1.14
C THR A 61 0.36 -9.61 1.79
N VAL A 62 1.20 -8.74 1.24
CA VAL A 62 2.31 -8.13 1.98
C VAL A 62 1.69 -7.04 2.85
N VAL A 63 1.69 -7.22 4.18
CA VAL A 63 1.19 -6.21 5.12
C VAL A 63 2.38 -5.41 5.65
N PRO A 64 2.63 -4.17 5.16
CA PRO A 64 3.53 -3.25 5.84
C PRO A 64 2.82 -2.63 7.05
N TRP A 65 3.48 -2.63 8.21
CA TRP A 65 2.95 -2.07 9.46
C TRP A 65 3.23 -0.56 9.53
N VAL A 66 2.18 0.26 9.71
CA VAL A 66 2.30 1.69 10.03
C VAL A 66 1.67 1.92 11.41
N VAL A 67 2.46 2.46 12.34
CA VAL A 67 2.02 2.78 13.70
C VAL A 67 1.46 4.20 13.71
N GLN A 68 0.14 4.34 13.89
CA GLN A 68 -0.45 5.62 14.30
C GLN A 68 -0.43 5.68 15.83
N VAL A 69 0.35 6.62 16.36
CA VAL A 69 0.34 6.99 17.77
C VAL A 69 -0.59 8.19 17.91
N ASP A 70 -1.74 8.00 18.55
CA ASP A 70 -2.51 9.06 19.18
C ASP A 70 -2.61 8.75 20.68
N ALA A 71 -2.74 9.78 21.51
CA ALA A 71 -2.18 9.94 22.86
C ALA A 71 -2.71 9.00 23.99
N LEU A 72 -3.33 7.85 23.70
CA LEU A 72 -4.01 6.98 24.68
C LEU A 72 -3.77 5.46 24.55
N GLY A 73 -2.75 4.99 23.82
CA GLY A 73 -2.14 3.67 24.09
C GLY A 73 -3.03 2.42 23.97
N GLN A 74 -3.88 2.30 22.96
CA GLN A 74 -4.55 1.05 22.61
C GLN A 74 -4.38 0.72 21.12
N ALA A 75 -3.78 -0.43 20.82
CA ALA A 75 -3.55 -0.92 19.48
C ALA A 75 -4.81 -1.63 18.95
N GLN A 76 -5.35 -1.18 17.82
CA GLN A 76 -6.35 -1.93 17.05
C GLN A 76 -5.86 -2.21 15.62
N THR A 77 -5.95 -3.48 15.25
CA THR A 77 -5.46 -4.07 14.00
C THR A 77 -6.52 -3.93 12.89
N VAL A 78 -6.22 -3.25 11.77
CA VAL A 78 -7.15 -3.25 10.61
C VAL A 78 -6.43 -3.10 9.25
N ALA A 79 -6.51 -4.19 8.45
CA ALA A 79 -6.61 -4.40 6.99
C ALA A 79 -5.71 -3.68 5.93
N PRO A 80 -5.43 -4.30 4.75
CA PRO A 80 -4.34 -3.93 3.83
C PRO A 80 -4.74 -3.00 2.65
N ALA A 81 -3.75 -2.27 2.12
CA ALA A 81 -3.86 -1.21 1.11
C ALA A 81 -3.87 -1.72 -0.36
N ASN A 82 -4.75 -1.15 -1.18
CA ASN A 82 -4.87 -1.42 -2.62
C ASN A 82 -3.97 -0.50 -3.46
N ALA A 83 -3.69 -0.91 -4.71
CA ALA A 83 -2.96 -0.18 -5.75
C ALA A 83 -3.55 1.21 -6.12
N ASP A 84 -4.71 1.55 -5.55
CA ASP A 84 -5.31 2.87 -5.56
C ASP A 84 -4.89 3.67 -4.31
N TYR A 85 -3.59 3.77 -4.03
CA TYR A 85 -3.13 4.53 -2.87
C TYR A 85 -3.42 6.01 -3.09
N LYS A 86 -4.53 6.45 -2.50
CA LYS A 86 -4.86 7.86 -2.32
C LYS A 86 -4.37 8.24 -0.92
N PRO A 87 -3.39 9.16 -0.80
CA PRO A 87 -2.97 9.67 0.49
C PRO A 87 -4.21 10.15 1.26
N THR A 88 -4.33 9.76 2.51
CA THR A 88 -5.48 10.16 3.31
C THR A 88 -5.37 11.64 3.68
N ASP A 89 -6.50 12.30 3.88
CA ASP A 89 -6.54 13.72 4.25
C ASP A 89 -5.64 14.05 5.46
N PRO A 90 -5.58 13.24 6.54
CA PRO A 90 -4.67 13.49 7.65
C PRO A 90 -3.19 13.42 7.26
N GLN A 91 -2.81 12.51 6.35
CA GLN A 91 -1.42 12.41 5.87
C GLN A 91 -1.04 13.66 5.07
N ILE A 92 -1.91 14.07 4.15
CA ILE A 92 -1.71 15.31 3.38
C ILE A 92 -1.64 16.51 4.33
N ALA A 93 -2.57 16.59 5.28
CA ALA A 93 -2.62 17.67 6.26
C ALA A 93 -1.31 17.79 7.06
N TRP A 94 -0.73 16.65 7.47
CA TRP A 94 0.56 16.63 8.17
C TRP A 94 1.70 17.21 7.30
N HIS A 95 1.78 16.80 6.04
CA HIS A 95 2.80 17.33 5.12
C HIS A 95 2.60 18.82 4.85
N LEU A 96 1.36 19.28 4.66
CA LEU A 96 1.05 20.69 4.44
C LEU A 96 1.35 21.56 5.65
N ALA A 97 1.04 21.10 6.86
CA ALA A 97 1.39 21.79 8.09
C ALA A 97 2.92 21.98 8.18
N ARG A 98 3.66 20.89 7.94
CA ARG A 98 5.12 20.90 7.97
C ARG A 98 5.74 21.79 6.88
N PHE A 99 5.13 21.84 5.70
CA PHE A 99 5.55 22.75 4.63
C PHE A 99 5.43 24.21 5.07
N ILE A 100 4.29 24.59 5.65
CA ILE A 100 4.07 25.95 6.19
C ILE A 100 5.09 26.27 7.29
N GLU A 101 5.32 25.35 8.23
CA GLU A 101 6.33 25.52 9.27
C GLU A 101 7.73 25.74 8.68
N GLN A 102 8.14 24.94 7.69
CA GLN A 102 9.45 25.06 7.06
C GLN A 102 9.65 26.40 6.34
N VAL A 103 8.64 26.86 5.59
CA VAL A 103 8.73 28.09 4.79
C VAL A 103 8.58 29.36 5.64
N ARG A 104 7.74 29.31 6.68
CA ARG A 104 7.40 30.50 7.49
C ARG A 104 8.22 30.64 8.76
N SER A 105 8.86 29.57 9.25
CA SER A 105 9.71 29.65 10.44
C SER A 105 11.06 30.29 10.15
N ILE A 106 11.54 31.10 11.08
CA ILE A 106 12.91 31.64 11.07
C ILE A 106 13.54 31.29 12.42
N PRO A 107 14.23 30.15 12.52
CA PRO A 107 15.04 29.80 13.69
C PRO A 107 16.23 30.74 13.89
N ALA A 108 16.82 30.67 15.08
CA ALA A 108 18.06 31.39 15.38
C ALA A 108 19.28 30.88 14.56
N ASP A 109 19.25 29.62 14.14
CA ASP A 109 20.35 28.97 13.42
C ASP A 109 20.13 29.02 11.89
N PRO A 110 21.05 29.63 11.11
CA PRO A 110 20.96 29.70 9.66
C PRO A 110 21.03 28.32 8.97
N ILE A 111 21.63 27.31 9.61
CA ILE A 111 21.70 25.95 9.07
C ILE A 111 20.29 25.35 9.03
N ILE A 112 19.50 25.54 10.09
CA ILE A 112 18.13 25.04 10.17
C ILE A 112 17.24 25.77 9.17
N VAL A 113 17.39 27.09 9.02
CA VAL A 113 16.68 27.84 7.97
C VAL A 113 16.98 27.23 6.59
N ARG A 114 18.24 27.02 6.25
CA ARG A 114 18.61 26.39 4.97
C ARG A 114 17.99 25.01 4.80
N GLN A 115 18.07 24.15 5.82
CA GLN A 115 17.49 22.81 5.76
C GLN A 115 15.97 22.83 5.58
N ASN A 116 15.28 23.74 6.26
CA ASN A 116 13.83 23.91 6.12
C ASN A 116 13.47 24.29 4.69
N TRP A 117 14.21 25.24 4.10
CA TRP A 117 13.99 25.66 2.71
C TRP A 117 14.28 24.53 1.70
N LEU A 118 15.37 23.78 1.88
CA LEU A 118 15.67 22.63 1.01
C LEU A 118 14.56 21.57 1.07
N ARG A 119 14.06 21.23 2.27
CA ARG A 119 12.93 20.30 2.44
C ARG A 119 11.64 20.83 1.83
N ALA A 120 11.39 22.14 1.92
CA ALA A 120 10.23 22.75 1.28
C ALA A 120 10.30 22.59 -0.25
N TYR A 121 11.48 22.77 -0.85
CA TYR A 121 11.66 22.58 -2.30
C TYR A 121 11.44 21.13 -2.75
N GLU A 122 11.76 20.14 -1.91
CA GLU A 122 11.50 18.72 -2.21
C GLU A 122 10.00 18.41 -2.39
N TRP A 123 9.10 19.24 -1.85
CA TRP A 123 7.64 19.05 -1.95
C TRP A 123 6.96 19.96 -2.96
N THR A 124 7.71 20.83 -3.65
CA THR A 124 7.17 21.75 -4.64
C THR A 124 7.34 21.21 -6.05
N THR A 125 6.34 21.43 -6.90
CA THR A 125 6.48 21.31 -8.35
C THR A 125 7.33 22.45 -8.91
N ASP A 126 7.78 22.36 -10.16
CA ASP A 126 8.53 23.45 -10.82
C ASP A 126 7.81 24.80 -10.75
N GLN A 127 6.48 24.80 -10.96
CA GLN A 127 5.66 26.00 -10.84
C GLN A 127 5.57 26.50 -9.39
N GLY A 128 5.43 25.59 -8.42
CA GLY A 128 5.45 25.92 -6.99
C GLY A 128 6.79 26.51 -6.54
N ALA A 129 7.90 25.98 -7.05
CA ALA A 129 9.24 26.45 -6.75
C ALA A 129 9.47 27.88 -7.25
N MET A 130 8.90 28.27 -8.40
CA MET A 130 8.96 29.66 -8.89
C MET A 130 8.27 30.63 -7.91
N VAL A 131 7.05 30.32 -7.48
CA VAL A 131 6.29 31.13 -6.51
C VAL A 131 7.03 31.21 -5.17
N LEU A 132 7.57 30.08 -4.71
CA LEU A 132 8.33 30.01 -3.46
C LEU A 132 9.62 30.85 -3.53
N ASN A 133 10.32 30.85 -4.66
CA ASN A 133 11.50 31.67 -4.87
C ASN A 133 11.17 33.17 -4.92
N ASP A 134 10.05 33.56 -5.54
CA ASP A 134 9.56 34.94 -5.52
C ASP A 134 9.26 35.41 -4.09
N TYR A 135 8.61 34.57 -3.30
CA TYR A 135 8.39 34.83 -1.88
C TYR A 135 9.70 34.92 -1.09
N ALA A 136 10.68 34.05 -1.36
CA ALA A 136 11.99 34.07 -0.70
C ALA A 136 12.73 35.38 -0.94
N ARG A 137 12.67 35.90 -2.18
CA ARG A 137 13.30 37.18 -2.56
C ARG A 137 12.66 38.37 -1.86
N GLY A 138 11.33 38.38 -1.70
CA GLY A 138 10.63 39.47 -1.01
C GLY A 138 10.74 39.41 0.52
N SER A 139 10.78 38.20 1.09
CA SER A 139 10.81 38.01 2.55
C SER A 139 12.22 37.98 3.14
N GLU A 140 13.24 37.66 2.33
CA GLU A 140 14.66 37.55 2.70
C GLU A 140 14.90 36.83 4.05
N PRO A 141 14.51 35.56 4.20
CA PRO A 141 14.54 34.86 5.49
C PRO A 141 15.95 34.80 6.11
N PHE A 142 16.99 34.69 5.27
CA PHE A 142 18.38 34.61 5.73
C PHE A 142 18.92 35.94 6.29
N SER A 143 18.40 37.08 5.84
CA SER A 143 18.85 38.40 6.33
C SER A 143 18.30 38.73 7.73
N LYS A 144 17.25 38.00 8.14
CA LYS A 144 16.55 38.11 9.43
C LYS A 144 17.14 37.21 10.52
N VAL A 145 17.90 36.19 10.14
CA VAL A 145 18.55 35.27 11.10
C VAL A 145 19.46 36.06 12.05
N GLY A 146 19.31 35.79 13.35
CA GLY A 146 20.03 36.49 14.41
C GLY A 146 19.46 37.87 14.80
N LYS A 147 18.52 38.43 14.01
CA LYS A 147 17.81 39.68 14.34
C LYS A 147 16.40 39.41 14.86
N GLN A 148 15.69 38.53 14.16
CA GLN A 148 14.30 38.16 14.44
C GLN A 148 14.17 36.65 14.37
N GLN A 149 13.34 36.09 15.24
CA GLN A 149 12.93 34.69 15.18
C GLN A 149 11.43 34.62 14.92
N VAL A 150 10.99 33.68 14.11
CA VAL A 150 9.57 33.47 13.82
C VAL A 150 9.22 32.04 14.17
N ALA A 151 8.38 31.87 15.19
CA ALA A 151 7.79 30.59 15.55
C ALA A 151 6.42 30.46 14.88
N VAL A 152 6.17 29.30 14.29
CA VAL A 152 4.94 28.99 13.54
C VAL A 152 4.20 27.89 14.29
N GLU A 153 2.90 28.10 14.51
CA GLU A 153 2.02 27.10 15.11
C GLU A 153 0.80 26.90 14.20
N VAL A 154 0.72 25.75 13.54
CA VAL A 154 -0.39 25.41 12.65
C VAL A 154 -1.61 25.03 13.48
N SER A 155 -2.70 25.78 13.33
CA SER A 155 -3.93 25.58 14.11
C SER A 155 -4.90 24.62 13.43
N SER A 156 -4.99 24.67 12.10
CA SER A 156 -5.86 23.76 11.35
C SER A 156 -5.43 23.59 9.90
N VAL A 157 -5.67 22.40 9.37
CA VAL A 157 -5.55 22.09 7.95
C VAL A 157 -6.84 21.39 7.52
N ILE A 158 -7.60 22.01 6.64
CA ILE A 158 -8.94 21.55 6.25
C ILE A 158 -8.99 21.46 4.73
N ARG A 159 -9.52 20.36 4.20
CA ARG A 159 -9.75 20.21 2.76
C ARG A 159 -10.77 21.24 2.27
N ALA A 160 -10.38 22.03 1.27
CA ALA A 160 -11.22 23.06 0.66
C ALA A 160 -11.84 22.58 -0.67
N SER A 161 -11.11 21.75 -1.44
CA SER A 161 -11.54 21.14 -2.71
C SER A 161 -10.86 19.76 -2.87
N PRO A 162 -11.13 18.99 -3.95
CA PRO A 162 -10.46 17.71 -4.18
C PRO A 162 -8.92 17.80 -4.25
N ASP A 163 -8.40 18.96 -4.62
CA ASP A 163 -6.97 19.22 -4.82
C ASP A 163 -6.42 20.35 -3.93
N SER A 164 -7.25 21.03 -3.15
CA SER A 164 -6.82 22.20 -2.36
C SER A 164 -7.20 22.11 -0.89
N PHE A 165 -6.35 22.69 -0.05
CA PHE A 165 -6.46 22.70 1.40
C PHE A 165 -6.30 24.11 1.93
N ARG A 166 -7.15 24.49 2.88
CA ARG A 166 -6.99 25.71 3.67
C ARG A 166 -6.16 25.39 4.91
N VAL A 167 -5.07 26.12 5.10
CA VAL A 167 -4.21 26.04 6.28
C VAL A 167 -4.33 27.34 7.06
N ALA A 168 -4.55 27.24 8.37
CA ALA A 168 -4.51 28.37 9.28
C ALA A 168 -3.40 28.16 10.31
N TRP A 169 -2.67 29.22 10.62
CA TRP A 169 -1.59 29.17 11.60
C TRP A 169 -1.40 30.52 12.29
N THR A 170 -0.66 30.49 13.38
CA THR A 170 -0.26 31.68 14.13
C THR A 170 1.25 31.82 14.04
N GLU A 171 1.71 33.05 13.79
CA GLU A 171 3.12 33.41 13.79
C GLU A 171 3.42 34.25 15.02
N ARG A 172 4.44 33.84 15.78
CA ARG A 172 4.97 34.60 16.90
C ARG A 172 6.37 35.05 16.55
N ARG A 173 6.57 36.37 16.47
CA ARG A 173 7.86 36.97 16.18
C ARG A 173 8.55 37.35 17.47
N TYR A 174 9.82 36.99 17.59
CA TYR A 174 10.65 37.33 18.73
C TYR A 174 11.81 38.21 18.29
N GLU A 175 12.06 39.26 19.05
CA GLU A 175 13.19 40.18 18.88
C GLU A 175 13.98 40.21 20.18
N ASN A 176 15.28 39.92 20.11
CA ASN A 176 16.15 39.83 21.30
C ASN A 176 15.57 38.91 22.40
N GLY A 177 14.92 37.81 22.01
CA GLY A 177 14.32 36.82 22.92
C GLY A 177 12.99 37.24 23.54
N LYS A 178 12.41 38.39 23.17
CA LYS A 178 11.09 38.84 23.64
C LYS A 178 10.07 38.75 22.52
N LEU A 179 8.84 38.34 22.87
CA LEU A 179 7.72 38.34 21.93
C LEU A 179 7.43 39.78 21.50
N SER A 180 7.50 40.03 20.19
CA SER A 180 7.28 41.34 19.57
C SER A 180 5.88 41.43 18.97
N ILE A 181 5.48 40.45 18.15
CA ILE A 181 4.16 40.42 17.51
C ILE A 181 3.61 39.00 17.41
N THR A 182 2.28 38.88 17.50
CA THR A 182 1.54 37.66 17.17
C THR A 182 0.60 37.96 16.01
N GLU A 183 0.68 37.18 14.93
CA GLU A 183 -0.11 37.36 13.71
C GLU A 183 -0.85 36.06 13.37
N HIS A 184 -2.08 36.17 12.87
CA HIS A 184 -2.86 35.03 12.41
C HIS A 184 -2.93 35.03 10.90
N TRP A 185 -2.64 33.88 10.29
CA TRP A 185 -2.53 33.75 8.85
C TRP A 185 -3.41 32.61 8.35
N THR A 186 -3.83 32.74 7.10
CA THR A 186 -4.49 31.67 6.36
C THR A 186 -3.91 31.59 4.95
N ALA A 187 -3.84 30.38 4.41
CA ALA A 187 -3.45 30.13 3.03
C ALA A 187 -4.34 29.04 2.43
N ILE A 188 -4.43 29.05 1.10
CA ILE A 188 -4.98 27.96 0.32
C ILE A 188 -3.84 27.37 -0.49
N LEU A 189 -3.58 26.08 -0.31
CA LEU A 189 -2.53 25.32 -0.98
C LEU A 189 -3.18 24.30 -1.90
N THR A 190 -2.73 24.23 -3.14
CA THR A 190 -3.13 23.20 -4.10
C THR A 190 -2.05 22.12 -4.17
N ILE A 191 -2.45 20.86 -4.16
CA ILE A 191 -1.57 19.70 -4.17
C ILE A 191 -1.70 18.91 -5.47
N VAL A 192 -0.61 18.26 -5.85
CA VAL A 192 -0.60 17.23 -6.89
C VAL A 192 0.06 16.00 -6.29
N VAL A 193 -0.59 14.85 -6.40
CA VAL A 193 -0.01 13.56 -5.97
C VAL A 193 0.72 12.96 -7.15
N GLN A 194 2.04 12.86 -7.05
CA GLN A 194 2.86 12.18 -8.05
C GLN A 194 3.14 10.74 -7.57
N PRO A 195 2.51 9.73 -8.17
CA PRO A 195 2.86 8.34 -7.89
C PRO A 195 4.27 8.02 -8.40
N PRO A 196 4.99 7.09 -7.76
CA PRO A 196 6.30 6.62 -8.21
C PRO A 196 6.24 5.88 -9.56
#